data_AF-A0A2V9BT01-F1
#
_entry.id   AF-A0A2V9BT01-F1
#
_cell.length_a   1.000
_cell.length_b   1.000
_cell.length_c   1.000
_cell.angle_alpha   90.00
_cell.angle_beta   90.00
_cell.angle_gamma   90.00
#
_symmetry.space_group_name_H-M   'P 1'
#
loop_
_entity.id
_entity.type
_entity.pdbx_description
1 polymer ?
#
loop_
_entity_poly.entity_id
_entity_poly.type
_entity_poly.pdbx_seq_one_letter_code
_entity_poly.pdbx_strand_id
1 'polypeptide(L)'
;MAGSQGIGNATAADAARAAFAPMSARRLLALGGIGLILAGMLVGDIFAVFVLHQNAAKVGENLAAAAHAAMAGDVNAVSASFQSVGTFLENRGTKVDTHVHMIAFGYLALMLAILQPWVALRESTRKKVAWIFLIGAWLLPVGVFLIHYVGLAYSPVAAIGWASIFADFGGALVIVATLACLLGIARHFRQSLRPPLEDVLLKDRSVAGRILLAGGLSLILLGFLHGAYYAGVDLYRHEGMDYSLLSQMTITAAAQNAAALDTALAGYGQLGGEKAVNIAAHAHAIEFGLLAMLLAFFQPYVSLGDPWKRNWAWVLLLGSLGLPVFVLLELKLGLLAGGIADVGGLLVIIALLAMWIGIVRYTGEIDASLPPARGEKR
;
A
#
# COMPACT_ATOMS: atom_id res chain seq x y z
N MET A 1 -5.16 -43.65 29.32
CA MET A 1 -5.74 -42.66 28.39
C MET A 1 -4.67 -41.68 27.92
N ALA A 2 -3.71 -42.12 27.11
CA ALA A 2 -2.72 -41.28 26.46
C ALA A 2 -2.37 -41.95 25.13
N GLY A 3 -2.94 -41.48 24.01
CA GLY A 3 -2.75 -42.17 22.73
C GLY A 3 -3.57 -41.64 21.54
N SER A 4 -3.93 -40.35 21.50
CA SER A 4 -4.72 -39.81 20.37
C SER A 4 -4.23 -38.47 19.81
N GLN A 5 -3.15 -37.88 20.32
CA GLN A 5 -2.65 -36.58 19.80
C GLN A 5 -1.62 -36.69 18.66
N GLY A 6 -1.10 -37.89 18.35
CA GLY A 6 -0.02 -38.06 17.37
C GLY A 6 -0.45 -38.10 15.90
N ILE A 7 -1.66 -38.59 15.59
CA ILE A 7 -2.09 -38.86 14.20
C ILE A 7 -2.64 -37.59 13.52
N GLY A 8 -3.15 -36.62 14.28
CA GLY A 8 -3.69 -35.36 13.75
C GLY A 8 -2.65 -34.33 13.29
N ASN A 9 -1.44 -34.35 13.87
CA ASN A 9 -0.42 -33.35 13.55
C ASN A 9 0.31 -33.64 12.23
N ALA A 10 0.51 -34.93 11.88
CA ALA A 10 1.16 -35.32 10.63
C ALA A 10 0.31 -34.92 9.40
N THR A 11 -0.99 -35.14 9.45
CA THR A 11 -1.93 -34.82 8.36
C THR A 11 -2.07 -33.31 8.12
N ALA A 12 -2.08 -32.50 9.18
CA ALA A 12 -2.09 -31.04 9.07
C ALA A 12 -0.78 -30.47 8.49
N ALA A 13 0.37 -31.01 8.89
CA ALA A 13 1.67 -30.62 8.35
C ALA A 13 1.81 -30.99 6.86
N ASP A 14 1.32 -32.16 6.45
CA ASP A 14 1.33 -32.60 5.06
C ASP A 14 0.36 -31.78 4.17
N ALA A 15 -0.81 -31.40 4.70
CA ALA A 15 -1.74 -30.49 4.02
C ALA A 15 -1.15 -29.07 3.85
N ALA A 16 -0.44 -28.56 4.86
CA ALA A 16 0.23 -27.26 4.77
C ALA A 16 1.34 -27.26 3.70
N ARG A 17 2.15 -28.34 3.67
CA ARG A 17 3.20 -28.54 2.65
C ARG A 17 2.63 -28.65 1.25
N ALA A 18 1.52 -29.36 1.06
CA ALA A 18 0.85 -29.47 -0.23
C ALA A 18 0.28 -28.13 -0.72
N ALA A 19 -0.31 -27.32 0.18
CA ALA A 19 -0.85 -26.00 -0.15
C ALA A 19 0.24 -24.97 -0.50
N PHE A 20 1.45 -25.15 0.03
CA PHE A 20 2.62 -24.29 -0.19
C PHE A 20 3.73 -24.97 -1.01
N ALA A 21 3.33 -25.85 -1.92
CA ALA A 21 4.22 -26.58 -2.81
C ALA A 21 5.17 -25.65 -3.61
N PRO A 22 6.32 -26.17 -4.09
CA PRO A 22 7.29 -25.39 -4.85
C PRO A 22 6.64 -24.65 -6.02
N MET A 23 6.80 -23.32 -6.04
CA MET A 23 6.26 -22.44 -7.09
C MET A 23 4.75 -22.59 -7.32
N SER A 24 3.98 -22.96 -6.29
CA SER A 24 2.51 -22.93 -6.34
C SER A 24 2.00 -21.51 -6.52
N ALA A 25 0.81 -21.36 -7.09
CA ALA A 25 0.19 -20.04 -7.26
C ALA A 25 0.07 -19.28 -5.94
N ARG A 26 -0.28 -19.99 -4.85
CA ARG A 26 -0.39 -19.42 -3.50
C ARG A 26 0.94 -18.87 -2.99
N ARG A 27 2.02 -19.66 -3.12
CA ARG A 27 3.36 -19.25 -2.69
C ARG A 27 3.85 -18.03 -3.48
N LEU A 28 3.65 -18.03 -4.80
CA LEU A 28 4.03 -16.90 -5.67
C LEU A 28 3.32 -15.62 -5.27
N LEU A 29 2.00 -15.67 -5.12
CA LEU A 29 1.19 -14.51 -4.73
C LEU A 29 1.52 -14.03 -3.32
N ALA A 30 1.77 -14.93 -2.37
CA ALA A 30 2.15 -14.56 -1.01
C ALA A 30 3.51 -13.85 -0.96
N LEU A 31 4.55 -14.45 -1.56
CA LEU A 31 5.90 -13.88 -1.57
C LEU A 31 5.97 -12.60 -2.40
N GLY A 32 5.37 -12.60 -3.59
CA GLY A 32 5.31 -11.43 -4.46
C GLY A 32 4.46 -10.31 -3.87
N GLY A 33 3.35 -10.63 -3.21
CA GLY A 33 2.50 -9.68 -2.53
C GLY A 33 3.21 -8.95 -1.39
N ILE A 34 3.86 -9.69 -0.49
CA ILE A 34 4.65 -9.08 0.59
C ILE A 34 5.82 -8.27 0.03
N GLY A 35 6.49 -8.77 -1.02
CA GLY A 35 7.57 -8.04 -1.70
C GLY A 35 7.11 -6.72 -2.31
N LEU A 36 5.92 -6.69 -2.94
CA LEU A 36 5.31 -5.48 -3.46
C LEU A 36 4.97 -4.48 -2.35
N ILE A 37 4.41 -4.94 -1.22
CA ILE A 37 4.12 -4.07 -0.06
C ILE A 37 5.42 -3.48 0.49
N LEU A 38 6.46 -4.30 0.70
CA LEU A 38 7.77 -3.83 1.17
C LEU A 38 8.37 -2.79 0.24
N ALA A 39 8.38 -3.05 -1.07
CA ALA A 39 8.93 -2.12 -2.04
C ALA A 39 8.10 -0.84 -2.13
N GLY A 40 6.77 -0.93 -2.08
CA GLY A 40 5.88 0.22 -2.02
C GLY A 40 6.12 1.07 -0.77
N MET A 41 6.22 0.45 0.41
CA MET A 41 6.54 1.16 1.66
C MET A 41 7.91 1.86 1.61
N LEU A 42 8.94 1.20 1.08
CA LEU A 42 10.27 1.81 0.90
C LEU A 42 10.21 3.02 -0.05
N VAL A 43 9.48 2.91 -1.16
CA VAL A 43 9.26 4.04 -2.08
C VAL A 43 8.50 5.16 -1.37
N GLY A 44 7.50 4.83 -0.55
CA GLY A 44 6.71 5.75 0.26
C GLY A 44 7.56 6.53 1.26
N ASP A 45 8.40 5.86 2.04
CA ASP A 45 9.28 6.48 3.05
C ASP A 45 10.31 7.41 2.37
N ILE A 46 10.96 6.95 1.29
CA ILE A 46 11.88 7.78 0.51
C ILE A 46 11.15 9.01 -0.06
N PHE A 47 9.93 8.80 -0.58
CA PHE A 47 9.10 9.88 -1.10
C PHE A 47 8.72 10.89 -0.01
N ALA A 48 8.30 10.44 1.17
CA ALA A 48 7.91 11.31 2.28
C ALA A 48 9.06 12.23 2.67
N VAL A 49 10.24 11.66 2.92
CA VAL A 49 11.43 12.41 3.39
C VAL A 49 11.98 13.36 2.31
N PHE A 50 12.14 12.87 1.08
CA PHE A 50 12.91 13.59 0.06
C PHE A 50 12.08 14.37 -0.96
N VAL A 51 10.81 14.03 -1.15
CA VAL A 51 9.99 14.59 -2.24
C VAL A 51 8.76 15.32 -1.71
N LEU A 52 8.03 14.75 -0.76
CA LEU A 52 6.75 15.29 -0.30
C LEU A 52 6.92 16.68 0.33
N HIS A 53 7.78 16.81 1.34
CA HIS A 53 7.98 18.10 2.02
C HIS A 53 8.61 19.15 1.10
N GLN A 54 9.56 18.76 0.26
CA GLN A 54 10.21 19.67 -0.69
C GLN A 54 9.24 20.17 -1.76
N ASN A 55 8.45 19.28 -2.36
CA ASN A 55 7.46 19.66 -3.36
C ASN A 55 6.33 20.48 -2.72
N ALA A 56 5.92 20.17 -1.49
CA ALA A 56 4.90 20.96 -0.78
C ALA A 56 5.37 22.41 -0.56
N ALA A 57 6.62 22.61 -0.11
CA ALA A 57 7.20 23.94 0.03
C ALA A 57 7.24 24.69 -1.31
N LYS A 58 7.75 24.03 -2.38
CA LYS A 58 7.82 24.62 -3.72
C LYS A 58 6.45 24.93 -4.32
N VAL A 59 5.44 24.10 -4.08
CA VAL A 59 4.06 24.38 -4.50
C VAL A 59 3.54 25.63 -3.78
N GLY A 60 3.78 25.76 -2.47
CA GLY A 60 3.41 26.96 -1.71
C GLY A 60 4.11 28.22 -2.22
N GLU A 61 5.42 28.16 -2.46
CA GLU A 61 6.21 29.27 -3.02
C GLU A 61 5.70 29.71 -4.40
N ASN A 62 5.42 28.75 -5.29
CA ASN A 62 4.92 29.06 -6.63
C ASN A 62 3.47 29.57 -6.61
N LEU A 63 2.64 29.11 -5.67
CA LEU A 63 1.30 29.65 -5.48
C LEU A 63 1.34 31.10 -4.98
N ALA A 64 2.24 31.40 -4.03
CA ALA A 64 2.47 32.76 -3.57
C ALA A 64 2.99 33.67 -4.71
N ALA A 65 3.96 33.18 -5.48
CA ALA A 65 4.48 33.89 -6.65
C ALA A 65 3.39 34.16 -7.70
N ALA A 66 2.53 33.18 -7.99
CA ALA A 66 1.39 33.34 -8.89
C ALA A 66 0.43 34.43 -8.38
N ALA A 67 0.14 34.45 -7.09
CA ALA A 67 -0.77 35.42 -6.52
C ALA A 67 -0.20 36.85 -6.53
N HIS A 68 1.10 37.03 -6.23
CA HIS A 68 1.76 38.33 -6.37
C HIS A 68 1.87 38.78 -7.84
N ALA A 69 2.13 37.85 -8.77
CA ALA A 69 2.12 38.15 -10.20
C ALA A 69 0.74 38.62 -10.66
N ALA A 70 -0.33 37.96 -10.19
CA ALA A 70 -1.70 38.37 -10.47
C ALA A 70 -1.99 39.79 -9.93
N MET A 71 -1.53 40.09 -8.70
CA MET A 71 -1.62 41.42 -8.11
C MET A 71 -0.90 42.50 -8.94
N ALA A 72 0.25 42.15 -9.53
CA ALA A 72 1.02 43.03 -10.42
C ALA A 72 0.47 43.11 -11.85
N GLY A 73 -0.56 42.32 -12.20
CA GLY A 73 -1.10 42.24 -13.55
C GLY A 73 -0.18 41.50 -14.56
N ASP A 74 0.79 40.73 -14.09
CA ASP A 74 1.72 39.99 -14.93
C ASP A 74 1.18 38.59 -15.27
N VAL A 75 0.42 38.51 -16.36
CA VAL A 75 -0.20 37.27 -16.85
C VAL A 75 0.85 36.19 -17.20
N ASN A 76 2.03 36.59 -17.69
CA ASN A 76 3.07 35.65 -18.08
C ASN A 76 3.68 34.97 -16.84
N ALA A 77 3.97 35.76 -15.80
CA ALA A 77 4.46 35.23 -14.53
C ALA A 77 3.42 34.33 -13.85
N VAL A 78 2.13 34.69 -13.88
CA VAL A 78 1.04 33.82 -13.40
C VAL A 78 1.08 32.46 -14.10
N SER A 79 1.14 32.46 -15.43
CA SER A 79 1.19 31.23 -16.23
C SER A 79 2.42 30.38 -15.91
N ALA A 80 3.59 30.99 -15.78
CA ALA A 80 4.84 30.29 -15.48
C ALA A 80 4.81 29.65 -14.08
N SER A 81 4.27 30.35 -13.08
CA SER A 81 4.10 29.83 -11.73
C SER A 81 3.11 28.66 -11.69
N PHE A 82 1.97 28.75 -12.38
CA PHE A 82 1.03 27.62 -12.46
C PHE A 82 1.59 26.41 -13.20
N GLN A 83 2.39 26.62 -14.26
CA GLN A 83 3.09 25.52 -14.94
C GLN A 83 4.08 24.81 -13.99
N SER A 84 4.76 25.58 -13.14
CA SER A 84 5.67 25.05 -12.12
C SER A 84 4.90 24.27 -11.06
N VAL A 85 3.78 24.79 -10.55
CA VAL A 85 2.87 24.07 -9.65
C VAL A 85 2.42 22.75 -10.28
N GLY A 86 1.97 22.77 -11.54
CA GLY A 86 1.56 21.57 -12.26
C GLY A 86 2.66 20.51 -12.33
N THR A 87 3.90 20.92 -12.61
CA THR A 87 5.06 20.02 -12.65
C THR A 87 5.35 19.38 -11.30
N PHE A 88 5.29 20.14 -10.20
CA PHE A 88 5.50 19.61 -8.85
C PHE A 88 4.35 18.70 -8.40
N LEU A 89 3.11 19.03 -8.77
CA LEU A 89 1.94 18.19 -8.51
C LEU A 89 2.00 16.88 -9.30
N GLU A 90 2.46 16.89 -10.55
CA GLU A 90 2.64 15.68 -11.35
C GLU A 90 3.77 14.80 -10.78
N ASN A 91 4.91 15.39 -10.41
CA ASN A 91 5.98 14.65 -9.73
C ASN A 91 5.46 14.01 -8.44
N ARG A 92 4.80 14.80 -7.58
CA ARG A 92 4.19 14.32 -6.35
C ARG A 92 3.20 13.19 -6.63
N GLY A 93 2.26 13.42 -7.57
CA GLY A 93 1.19 12.51 -7.91
C GLY A 93 1.71 11.17 -8.42
N THR A 94 2.66 11.17 -9.35
CA THR A 94 3.24 9.91 -9.88
C THR A 94 3.98 9.11 -8.81
N LYS A 95 4.68 9.75 -7.87
CA LYS A 95 5.34 9.02 -6.76
C LYS A 95 4.33 8.46 -5.76
N VAL A 96 3.33 9.26 -5.39
CA VAL A 96 2.22 8.81 -4.55
C VAL A 96 1.54 7.60 -5.18
N ASP A 97 1.17 7.73 -6.45
CA ASP A 97 0.44 6.71 -7.17
C ASP A 97 1.24 5.41 -7.32
N THR A 98 2.56 5.53 -7.56
CA THR A 98 3.48 4.39 -7.59
C THR A 98 3.43 3.59 -6.28
N HIS A 99 3.64 4.23 -5.12
CA HIS A 99 3.70 3.49 -3.87
C HIS A 99 2.35 2.90 -3.47
N VAL A 100 1.26 3.67 -3.66
CA VAL A 100 -0.10 3.20 -3.35
C VAL A 100 -0.46 1.99 -4.20
N HIS A 101 -0.18 2.01 -5.51
CA HIS A 101 -0.47 0.87 -6.38
C HIS A 101 0.37 -0.36 -6.04
N MET A 102 1.65 -0.20 -5.68
CA MET A 102 2.47 -1.33 -5.22
C MET A 102 1.87 -1.99 -3.98
N ILE A 103 1.50 -1.18 -2.98
CA ILE A 103 0.89 -1.67 -1.74
C ILE A 103 -0.46 -2.32 -2.02
N ALA A 104 -1.34 -1.67 -2.78
CA ALA A 104 -2.68 -2.15 -3.11
C ALA A 104 -2.64 -3.48 -3.89
N PHE A 105 -1.76 -3.60 -4.89
CA PHE A 105 -1.58 -4.87 -5.59
C PHE A 105 -0.94 -5.94 -4.71
N GLY A 106 -0.09 -5.54 -3.77
CA GLY A 106 0.41 -6.42 -2.72
C GLY A 106 -0.70 -6.99 -1.83
N TYR A 107 -1.63 -6.15 -1.35
CA TYR A 107 -2.81 -6.60 -0.60
C TYR A 107 -3.70 -7.51 -1.43
N LEU A 108 -3.96 -7.14 -2.69
CA LEU A 108 -4.73 -7.96 -3.61
C LEU A 108 -4.06 -9.33 -3.84
N ALA A 109 -2.74 -9.38 -4.00
CA ALA A 109 -1.99 -10.62 -4.13
C ALA A 109 -2.15 -11.50 -2.88
N LEU A 110 -2.02 -10.93 -1.68
CA LEU A 110 -2.22 -11.65 -0.43
C LEU A 110 -3.65 -12.19 -0.29
N MET A 111 -4.65 -11.39 -0.64
CA MET A 111 -6.04 -11.82 -0.64
C MET A 111 -6.27 -12.95 -1.66
N LEU A 112 -5.75 -12.83 -2.88
CA LEU A 112 -5.82 -13.88 -3.89
C LEU A 112 -5.07 -15.14 -3.46
N ALA A 113 -3.97 -15.02 -2.70
CA ALA A 113 -3.23 -16.14 -2.13
C ALA A 113 -4.06 -16.87 -1.06
N ILE A 114 -4.77 -16.13 -0.20
CA ILE A 114 -5.71 -16.72 0.77
C ILE A 114 -6.81 -17.46 0.00
N LEU A 115 -7.38 -16.87 -1.05
CA LEU A 115 -8.49 -17.41 -1.82
C LEU A 115 -8.15 -18.58 -2.77
N GLN A 116 -6.87 -18.90 -2.99
CA GLN A 116 -6.45 -19.96 -3.92
C GLN A 116 -7.14 -21.33 -3.76
N PRO A 117 -7.45 -21.82 -2.53
CA PRO A 117 -8.14 -23.09 -2.35
C PRO A 117 -9.49 -23.16 -3.08
N TRP A 118 -10.18 -22.03 -3.21
CA TRP A 118 -11.49 -21.93 -3.88
C TRP A 118 -11.38 -21.61 -5.37
N VAL A 119 -10.19 -21.32 -5.90
CA VAL A 119 -10.00 -21.08 -7.34
C VAL A 119 -10.00 -22.42 -8.08
N ALA A 120 -11.15 -22.81 -8.67
CA ALA A 120 -11.32 -24.07 -9.42
C ALA A 120 -10.70 -24.02 -10.82
N LEU A 121 -9.39 -23.76 -10.89
CA LEU A 121 -8.55 -23.87 -12.08
C LEU A 121 -7.51 -24.98 -11.88
N ARG A 122 -6.95 -25.50 -12.97
CA ARG A 122 -5.80 -26.43 -12.90
C ARG A 122 -4.60 -25.70 -12.31
N GLU A 123 -3.74 -26.39 -11.55
CA GLU A 123 -2.58 -25.77 -10.90
C GLU A 123 -1.65 -25.04 -11.88
N SER A 124 -1.39 -25.65 -13.05
CA SER A 124 -0.61 -25.03 -14.12
C SER A 124 -1.21 -23.69 -14.59
N THR A 125 -2.53 -23.59 -14.62
CA THR A 125 -3.25 -22.37 -14.99
C THR A 125 -3.20 -21.35 -13.86
N ARG A 126 -3.43 -21.77 -12.60
CA ARG A 126 -3.30 -20.90 -11.43
C ARG A 126 -1.91 -20.26 -11.36
N LYS A 127 -0.86 -21.04 -11.59
CA LYS A 127 0.52 -20.57 -11.63
C LYS A 127 0.75 -19.52 -12.73
N LYS A 128 0.26 -19.77 -13.95
CA LYS A 128 0.36 -18.80 -15.06
C LYS A 128 -0.38 -17.51 -14.73
N VAL A 129 -1.60 -17.61 -14.18
CA VAL A 129 -2.40 -16.45 -13.75
C VAL A 129 -1.69 -15.66 -12.66
N ALA A 130 -1.08 -16.32 -11.67
CA ALA A 130 -0.28 -15.67 -10.64
C ALA A 130 0.92 -14.91 -11.22
N TRP A 131 1.62 -15.47 -12.20
CA TRP A 131 2.70 -14.76 -12.89
C TRP A 131 2.23 -13.56 -13.69
N ILE A 132 1.14 -13.70 -14.45
CA ILE A 132 0.53 -12.58 -15.19
C ILE A 132 0.15 -11.45 -14.22
N PHE A 133 -0.45 -11.80 -13.09
CA PHE A 133 -0.78 -10.85 -12.03
C PHE A 133 0.47 -10.12 -11.54
N LEU A 134 1.52 -10.85 -11.14
CA LEU A 134 2.73 -10.25 -10.56
C LEU A 134 3.49 -9.38 -11.57
N ILE A 135 3.55 -9.79 -12.84
CA ILE A 135 4.15 -8.97 -13.91
C ILE A 135 3.37 -7.67 -14.06
N GLY A 136 2.03 -7.74 -14.15
CA GLY A 136 1.20 -6.54 -14.23
C GLY A 136 1.33 -5.63 -13.02
N ALA A 137 1.35 -6.21 -11.82
CA ALA A 137 1.45 -5.51 -10.54
C ALA A 137 2.78 -4.80 -10.34
N TRP A 138 3.87 -5.27 -10.97
CA TRP A 138 5.15 -4.56 -11.01
C TRP A 138 5.21 -3.56 -12.16
N LEU A 139 4.69 -3.93 -13.32
CA LEU A 139 4.78 -3.10 -14.53
C LEU A 139 4.01 -1.79 -14.37
N LEU A 140 2.81 -1.82 -13.77
CA LEU A 140 2.00 -0.61 -13.62
C LEU A 140 2.71 0.46 -12.77
N PRO A 141 3.10 0.19 -11.51
CA PRO A 141 3.73 1.21 -10.68
C PRO A 141 5.05 1.71 -11.26
N VAL A 142 5.85 0.84 -11.88
CA VAL A 142 7.09 1.25 -12.56
C VAL A 142 6.76 2.17 -13.74
N GLY A 143 5.73 1.86 -14.53
CA GLY A 143 5.23 2.73 -15.59
C GLY A 143 4.82 4.10 -15.06
N VAL A 144 3.97 4.14 -14.04
CA VAL A 144 3.52 5.38 -13.38
C VAL A 144 4.69 6.22 -12.88
N PHE A 145 5.64 5.60 -12.19
CA PHE A 145 6.83 6.28 -11.67
C PHE A 145 7.63 6.99 -12.77
N LEU A 146 7.70 6.38 -13.96
CA LEU A 146 8.44 6.87 -15.11
C LEU A 146 7.72 7.99 -15.87
N ILE A 147 6.39 8.14 -15.75
CA ILE A 147 5.61 9.17 -16.46
C ILE A 147 6.23 10.55 -16.28
N HIS A 148 6.55 10.92 -15.03
CA HIS A 148 7.15 12.23 -14.74
C HIS A 148 8.52 12.45 -15.40
N TYR A 149 9.32 11.39 -15.59
CA TYR A 149 10.68 11.53 -16.11
C TYR A 149 10.76 11.46 -17.63
N VAL A 150 9.93 10.64 -18.26
CA VAL A 150 9.97 10.46 -19.71
C VAL A 150 8.91 11.28 -20.42
N GLY A 151 7.80 11.62 -19.76
CA GLY A 151 6.69 12.35 -20.36
C GLY A 151 6.29 11.75 -21.72
N LEU A 152 6.27 12.60 -22.76
CA LEU A 152 6.00 12.21 -24.15
C LEU A 152 7.26 11.84 -24.96
N ALA A 153 8.45 11.82 -24.35
CA ALA A 153 9.69 11.56 -25.06
C ALA A 153 9.62 10.21 -25.78
N TYR A 154 9.91 10.24 -27.08
CA TYR A 154 9.91 9.08 -27.98
C TYR A 154 8.57 8.35 -28.11
N SER A 155 7.46 8.94 -27.65
CA SER A 155 6.14 8.32 -27.68
C SER A 155 5.68 7.95 -29.10
N PRO A 156 4.95 6.83 -29.29
CA PRO A 156 4.39 6.49 -30.59
C PRO A 156 3.12 7.32 -30.90
N VAL A 157 2.59 8.07 -29.94
CA VAL A 157 1.35 8.84 -30.04
C VAL A 157 1.53 10.24 -29.46
N ALA A 158 0.91 11.26 -30.05
CA ALA A 158 1.13 12.65 -29.67
C ALA A 158 0.70 13.01 -28.22
N ALA A 159 -0.15 12.19 -27.59
CA ALA A 159 -0.80 12.52 -26.33
C ALA A 159 -0.43 11.63 -25.13
N ILE A 160 0.18 10.46 -25.35
CA ILE A 160 0.38 9.45 -24.29
C ILE A 160 1.80 8.94 -24.35
N GLY A 161 2.58 9.07 -23.27
CA GLY A 161 3.96 8.54 -23.22
C GLY A 161 4.02 7.02 -23.17
N TRP A 162 5.14 6.41 -23.59
CA TRP A 162 5.36 4.95 -23.45
C TRP A 162 5.17 4.46 -22.01
N ALA A 163 5.64 5.25 -21.03
CA ALA A 163 5.48 4.92 -19.61
C ALA A 163 4.01 4.74 -19.20
N SER A 164 3.11 5.59 -19.71
CA SER A 164 1.67 5.46 -19.48
C SER A 164 1.08 4.24 -20.20
N ILE A 165 1.52 3.93 -21.42
CA ILE A 165 1.09 2.71 -22.13
C ILE A 165 1.48 1.45 -21.34
N PHE A 166 2.71 1.39 -20.82
CA PHE A 166 3.14 0.30 -19.96
C PHE A 166 2.36 0.25 -18.65
N ALA A 167 2.05 1.40 -18.05
CA ALA A 167 1.23 1.48 -16.86
C ALA A 167 -0.16 0.84 -17.07
N ASP A 168 -0.85 1.28 -18.12
CA ASP A 168 -2.19 0.79 -18.49
C ASP A 168 -2.17 -0.69 -18.85
N PHE A 169 -1.16 -1.14 -19.59
CA PHE A 169 -0.99 -2.56 -19.92
C PHE A 169 -0.78 -3.40 -18.65
N GLY A 170 0.04 -2.93 -17.71
CA GLY A 170 0.21 -3.57 -16.41
C GLY A 170 -1.11 -3.70 -15.65
N GLY A 171 -1.91 -2.64 -15.64
CA GLY A 171 -3.26 -2.65 -15.06
C GLY A 171 -4.19 -3.66 -15.72
N ALA A 172 -4.17 -3.72 -17.06
CA ALA A 172 -4.96 -4.70 -17.82
C ALA A 172 -4.58 -6.15 -17.46
N LEU A 173 -3.28 -6.44 -17.30
CA LEU A 173 -2.81 -7.77 -16.87
C LEU A 173 -3.34 -8.14 -15.47
N VAL A 174 -3.30 -7.20 -14.51
CA VAL A 174 -3.85 -7.40 -13.16
C VAL A 174 -5.36 -7.67 -13.21
N ILE A 175 -6.10 -6.90 -14.00
CA ILE A 175 -7.55 -7.08 -14.19
C ILE A 175 -7.85 -8.47 -14.76
N VAL A 176 -7.21 -8.86 -15.86
CA VAL A 176 -7.42 -10.15 -16.51
C VAL A 176 -7.10 -11.31 -15.56
N ALA A 177 -5.99 -11.22 -14.82
CA ALA A 177 -5.62 -12.25 -13.84
C ALA A 177 -6.63 -12.35 -12.68
N THR A 178 -7.10 -11.21 -12.19
CA THR A 178 -8.11 -11.15 -11.12
C THR A 178 -9.45 -11.72 -11.59
N LEU A 179 -9.90 -11.38 -12.80
CA LEU A 179 -11.10 -11.95 -13.42
C LEU A 179 -10.99 -13.47 -13.58
N ALA A 180 -9.83 -13.98 -13.99
CA ALA A 180 -9.59 -15.42 -14.09
C ALA A 180 -9.73 -16.13 -12.72
N CYS A 181 -9.21 -15.52 -11.64
CA CYS A 181 -9.39 -16.01 -10.27
C CYS A 181 -10.87 -16.00 -9.85
N LEU A 182 -11.58 -14.89 -10.08
CA LEU A 182 -13.01 -14.76 -9.76
C LEU A 182 -13.86 -15.78 -10.52
N LEU A 183 -13.59 -16.01 -11.80
CA LEU A 183 -14.24 -17.05 -12.59
C LEU A 183 -13.94 -18.45 -12.05
N GLY A 184 -12.71 -18.69 -11.58
CA GLY A 184 -12.35 -19.92 -10.89
C GLY A 184 -13.14 -20.13 -9.60
N ILE A 185 -13.34 -19.07 -8.81
CA ILE A 185 -14.15 -19.11 -7.59
C ILE A 185 -15.63 -19.34 -7.92
N ALA A 186 -16.18 -18.62 -8.90
CA ALA A 186 -17.56 -18.83 -9.35
C ALA A 186 -17.80 -20.26 -9.85
N ARG A 187 -16.84 -20.83 -10.58
CA ARG A 187 -16.88 -22.24 -11.01
C ARG A 187 -16.84 -23.20 -9.82
N HIS A 188 -16.07 -22.89 -8.78
CA HIS A 188 -16.03 -23.69 -7.56
C HIS A 188 -17.41 -23.79 -6.91
N PHE A 189 -18.08 -22.65 -6.69
CA PHE A 189 -19.39 -22.62 -6.05
C PHE A 189 -20.52 -23.23 -6.90
N ARG A 190 -20.39 -23.25 -8.23
CA ARG A 190 -21.34 -23.94 -9.12
C ARG A 190 -21.17 -25.46 -9.15
N GLN A 191 -20.02 -25.98 -8.73
CA GLN A 191 -19.73 -27.41 -8.67
C GLN A 191 -20.05 -27.93 -7.27
N SER A 192 -21.34 -28.09 -6.94
CA SER A 192 -21.87 -28.39 -5.59
C SER A 192 -21.51 -29.77 -4.99
N LEU A 193 -20.47 -30.44 -5.48
CA LEU A 193 -20.12 -31.83 -5.10
C LEU A 193 -18.65 -32.00 -4.69
N ARG A 194 -17.96 -30.92 -4.30
CA ARG A 194 -16.58 -31.05 -3.79
C ARG A 194 -16.58 -31.36 -2.29
N PRO A 195 -15.74 -32.30 -1.83
CA PRO A 195 -15.54 -32.51 -0.41
C PRO A 195 -15.03 -31.22 0.25
N PRO A 196 -15.30 -31.03 1.55
CA PRO A 196 -14.85 -29.85 2.28
C PRO A 196 -13.33 -29.68 2.13
N LEU A 197 -12.90 -28.50 1.68
CA LEU A 197 -11.48 -28.14 1.60
C LEU A 197 -10.98 -27.88 3.02
N GLU A 198 -10.07 -28.71 3.50
CA GLU A 198 -9.30 -28.39 4.69
C GLU A 198 -8.16 -27.42 4.32
N ASP A 199 -8.25 -26.17 4.76
CA ASP A 199 -7.18 -25.19 4.61
C ASP A 199 -6.54 -24.87 5.96
N VAL A 200 -5.23 -25.15 6.06
CA VAL A 200 -4.44 -24.92 7.27
C VAL A 200 -4.38 -23.43 7.62
N LEU A 201 -4.48 -22.52 6.64
CA LEU A 201 -4.42 -21.07 6.94
C LEU A 201 -5.58 -20.58 7.80
N LEU A 202 -6.77 -21.14 7.58
CA LEU A 202 -7.95 -20.74 8.35
C LEU A 202 -8.02 -21.43 9.71
N LYS A 203 -7.24 -22.51 9.91
CA LYS A 203 -7.20 -23.28 11.15
C LYS A 203 -6.16 -22.76 12.14
N ASP A 204 -5.27 -21.84 11.75
CA ASP A 204 -4.24 -21.35 12.66
C ASP A 204 -4.84 -20.64 13.88
N ARG A 205 -4.31 -20.99 15.06
CA ARG A 205 -4.67 -20.41 16.36
C ARG A 205 -3.44 -19.86 17.08
N SER A 206 -2.34 -19.63 16.36
CA SER A 206 -1.12 -19.06 16.91
C SER A 206 -1.39 -17.76 17.67
N VAL A 207 -0.60 -17.52 18.72
CA VAL A 207 -0.70 -16.28 19.51
C VAL A 207 -0.37 -15.07 18.64
N ALA A 208 0.66 -15.17 17.80
CA ALA A 208 1.04 -14.11 16.86
C ALA A 208 -0.10 -13.79 15.87
N GLY A 209 -0.75 -14.80 15.29
CA GLY A 209 -1.90 -14.61 14.40
C GLY A 209 -3.07 -13.92 15.11
N ARG A 210 -3.37 -14.29 16.35
CA ARG A 210 -4.41 -13.62 17.15
C ARG A 210 -4.07 -12.16 17.47
N ILE A 211 -2.82 -11.87 17.82
CA ILE A 211 -2.36 -10.50 18.06
C ILE A 211 -2.53 -9.66 16.79
N LEU A 212 -2.08 -10.17 15.64
CA LEU A 212 -2.20 -9.47 14.36
C LEU A 212 -3.65 -9.26 13.92
N LEU A 213 -4.54 -10.25 14.08
CA LEU A 213 -5.96 -10.11 13.77
C LEU A 213 -6.64 -9.07 14.67
N ALA A 214 -6.45 -9.19 15.99
CA ALA A 214 -7.08 -8.29 16.94
C ALA A 214 -6.54 -6.86 16.82
N GLY A 215 -5.22 -6.70 16.70
CA GLY A 215 -4.56 -5.43 16.48
C GLY A 215 -4.94 -4.79 15.15
N GLY A 216 -4.95 -5.58 14.06
CA GLY A 216 -5.36 -5.13 12.74
C GLY A 216 -6.81 -4.66 12.69
N LEU A 217 -7.74 -5.43 13.28
CA LEU A 217 -9.14 -5.03 13.41
C LEU A 217 -9.27 -3.74 14.23
N SER A 218 -8.54 -3.62 15.33
CA SER A 218 -8.56 -2.42 16.17
C SER A 218 -8.06 -1.18 15.41
N LEU A 219 -6.98 -1.31 14.64
CA LEU A 219 -6.45 -0.23 13.79
C LEU A 219 -7.45 0.20 12.71
N ILE A 220 -8.10 -0.75 12.04
CA ILE A 220 -9.15 -0.45 11.05
C ILE A 220 -10.32 0.31 11.71
N LEU A 221 -10.80 -0.17 12.86
CA LEU A 221 -11.89 0.50 13.58
C LEU A 221 -11.50 1.91 14.04
N LEU A 222 -10.29 2.10 14.56
CA LEU A 222 -9.77 3.42 14.92
C LEU A 222 -9.66 4.34 13.71
N GLY A 223 -9.13 3.83 12.59
CA GLY A 223 -9.06 4.56 11.32
C GLY A 223 -10.44 4.99 10.85
N PHE A 224 -11.41 4.08 10.79
CA PHE A 224 -12.80 4.41 10.43
C PHE A 224 -13.44 5.42 11.39
N LEU A 225 -13.24 5.27 12.70
CA LEU A 225 -13.78 6.20 13.68
C LEU A 225 -13.21 7.61 13.49
N HIS A 226 -11.89 7.72 13.30
CA HIS A 226 -11.22 8.99 13.03
C HIS A 226 -11.69 9.61 11.71
N GLY A 227 -11.77 8.81 10.63
CA GLY A 227 -12.24 9.28 9.33
C GLY A 227 -13.69 9.72 9.34
N ALA A 228 -14.57 8.98 10.04
CA ALA A 228 -15.97 9.35 10.21
C ALA A 228 -16.12 10.65 11.01
N TYR A 229 -15.33 10.82 12.08
CA TYR A 229 -15.27 12.07 12.83
C TYR A 229 -14.83 13.23 11.93
N TYR A 230 -13.71 13.07 11.22
CA TYR A 230 -13.17 14.11 10.34
C TYR A 230 -14.16 14.49 9.24
N ALA A 231 -14.77 13.50 8.57
CA ALA A 231 -15.77 13.73 7.54
C ALA A 231 -17.03 14.43 8.08
N GLY A 232 -17.50 14.05 9.27
CA GLY A 232 -18.72 14.59 9.87
C GLY A 232 -18.56 15.98 10.48
N VAL A 233 -17.38 16.31 11.00
CA VAL A 233 -17.15 17.53 11.79
C VAL A 233 -16.29 18.56 11.05
N ASP A 234 -15.18 18.13 10.47
CA ASP A 234 -14.14 19.04 9.99
C ASP A 234 -14.17 19.22 8.47
N LEU A 235 -14.51 18.20 7.70
CA LEU A 235 -14.39 18.22 6.23
C LEU A 235 -15.20 19.37 5.60
N TYR A 236 -16.50 19.48 5.92
CA TYR A 236 -17.33 20.56 5.37
C TYR A 236 -16.87 21.95 5.81
N ARG A 237 -16.41 22.08 7.06
CA ARG A 237 -15.82 23.34 7.56
C ARG A 237 -14.55 23.67 6.78
N HIS A 238 -13.70 22.68 6.54
CA HIS A 238 -12.46 22.83 5.79
C HIS A 238 -12.73 23.21 4.34
N GLU A 239 -13.71 22.60 3.67
CA GLU A 239 -14.13 22.97 2.31
C GLU A 239 -14.65 24.41 2.24
N GLY A 240 -15.45 24.83 3.21
CA GLY A 240 -15.93 26.22 3.30
C GLY A 240 -14.78 27.23 3.51
N MET A 241 -13.79 26.89 4.34
CA MET A 241 -12.59 27.71 4.53
C MET A 241 -11.70 27.74 3.28
N ASP A 242 -11.58 26.62 2.56
CA ASP A 242 -10.82 26.51 1.31
C ASP A 242 -11.33 27.54 0.30
N TYR A 243 -12.65 27.55 0.09
CA TYR A 243 -13.32 28.50 -0.80
C TYR A 243 -13.14 29.96 -0.33
N SER A 244 -13.31 30.22 0.97
CA SER A 244 -13.22 31.59 1.49
C SER A 244 -11.81 32.15 1.37
N LEU A 245 -10.78 31.35 1.62
CA LEU A 245 -9.37 31.74 1.48
C LEU A 245 -9.00 32.00 0.02
N LEU A 246 -9.38 31.11 -0.90
CA LEU A 246 -9.16 31.31 -2.34
C LEU A 246 -9.87 32.58 -2.87
N SER A 247 -11.10 32.82 -2.42
CA SER A 247 -11.83 34.04 -2.74
C SER A 247 -11.12 35.28 -2.17
N GLN A 248 -10.63 35.23 -0.93
CA GLN A 248 -9.88 36.32 -0.31
C GLN A 248 -8.58 36.60 -1.06
N MET A 249 -7.83 35.58 -1.45
CA MET A 249 -6.62 35.74 -2.27
C MET A 249 -6.92 36.50 -3.57
N THR A 250 -8.02 36.15 -4.25
CA THR A 250 -8.43 36.80 -5.49
C THR A 250 -8.82 38.27 -5.27
N ILE A 251 -9.65 38.54 -4.26
CA ILE A 251 -10.12 39.91 -3.94
C ILE A 251 -8.96 40.79 -3.49
N THR A 252 -8.08 40.28 -2.64
CA THR A 252 -6.93 41.04 -2.10
C THR A 252 -5.86 41.30 -3.15
N ALA A 253 -5.61 40.35 -4.05
CA ALA A 253 -4.76 40.57 -5.22
C ALA A 253 -5.34 41.66 -6.14
N ALA A 254 -6.64 41.62 -6.43
CA ALA A 254 -7.30 42.66 -7.23
C ALA A 254 -7.27 44.04 -6.55
N ALA A 255 -7.34 44.08 -5.21
CA ALA A 255 -7.23 45.30 -4.42
C ALA A 255 -5.78 45.77 -4.19
N GLN A 256 -4.78 45.07 -4.76
CA GLN A 256 -3.36 45.35 -4.57
C GLN A 256 -2.92 45.40 -3.09
N ASN A 257 -3.53 44.58 -2.24
CA ASN A 257 -3.23 44.51 -0.82
C ASN A 257 -2.35 43.29 -0.51
N ALA A 258 -1.04 43.47 -0.64
CA ALA A 258 -0.04 42.41 -0.43
C ALA A 258 -0.13 41.76 0.95
N ALA A 259 -0.27 42.55 2.02
CA ALA A 259 -0.30 42.00 3.39
C ALA A 259 -1.52 41.11 3.63
N ALA A 260 -2.69 41.49 3.11
CA ALA A 260 -3.90 40.67 3.21
C ALA A 260 -3.80 39.42 2.32
N LEU A 261 -3.15 39.54 1.15
CA LEU A 261 -2.89 38.40 0.28
C LEU A 261 -1.98 37.37 0.95
N ASP A 262 -0.88 37.80 1.57
CA ASP A 262 0.06 36.93 2.29
C ASP A 262 -0.61 36.21 3.45
N THR A 263 -1.51 36.92 4.15
CA THR A 263 -2.32 36.33 5.22
C THR A 263 -3.24 35.23 4.70
N ALA A 264 -3.91 35.46 3.57
CA ALA A 264 -4.79 34.46 2.95
C ALA A 264 -4.00 33.25 2.42
N LEU A 265 -2.83 33.47 1.83
CA LEU A 265 -1.91 32.42 1.38
C LEU A 265 -1.42 31.55 2.54
N ALA A 266 -0.99 32.15 3.64
CA ALA A 266 -0.56 31.44 4.84
C ALA A 266 -1.71 30.59 5.42
N GLY A 267 -2.92 31.15 5.49
CA GLY A 267 -4.12 30.44 5.93
C GLY A 267 -4.45 29.24 5.03
N TYR A 268 -4.34 29.41 3.72
CA TYR A 268 -4.56 28.33 2.75
C TYR A 268 -3.53 27.20 2.90
N GLY A 269 -2.25 27.55 3.06
CA GLY A 269 -1.19 26.59 3.34
C GLY A 269 -1.42 25.78 4.61
N GLN A 270 -1.79 26.45 5.71
CA GLN A 270 -2.10 25.80 6.98
C GLN A 270 -3.29 24.83 6.84
N LEU A 271 -4.37 25.27 6.20
CA LEU A 271 -5.55 24.45 5.96
C LEU A 271 -5.22 23.19 5.12
N GLY A 272 -4.40 23.35 4.09
CA GLY A 272 -3.91 22.23 3.29
C GLY A 272 -3.13 21.21 4.12
N GLY A 273 -2.28 21.68 5.03
CA GLY A 273 -1.58 20.83 6.01
C GLY A 273 -2.55 20.09 6.93
N GLU A 274 -3.53 20.79 7.51
CA GLU A 274 -4.54 20.19 8.39
C GLU A 274 -5.37 19.10 7.68
N LYS A 275 -5.79 19.35 6.44
CA LYS A 275 -6.47 18.32 5.62
C LYS A 275 -5.55 17.12 5.38
N ALA A 276 -4.30 17.36 4.99
CA ALA A 276 -3.35 16.31 4.64
C ALA A 276 -3.06 15.36 5.82
N VAL A 277 -2.79 15.89 7.02
CA VAL A 277 -2.46 15.03 8.18
C VAL A 277 -3.64 14.17 8.63
N ASN A 278 -4.87 14.69 8.58
CA ASN A 278 -6.07 13.91 8.94
C ASN A 278 -6.32 12.78 7.93
N ILE A 279 -6.24 13.09 6.63
CA ILE A 279 -6.41 12.09 5.57
C ILE A 279 -5.31 11.03 5.66
N ALA A 280 -4.05 11.44 5.86
CA ALA A 280 -2.93 10.52 5.98
C ALA A 280 -3.06 9.61 7.19
N ALA A 281 -3.38 10.14 8.37
CA ALA A 281 -3.55 9.34 9.58
C ALA A 281 -4.69 8.31 9.45
N HIS A 282 -5.82 8.73 8.89
CA HIS A 282 -6.94 7.85 8.58
C HIS A 282 -6.53 6.69 7.64
N ALA A 283 -5.92 7.03 6.50
CA ALA A 283 -5.54 6.06 5.48
C ALA A 283 -4.52 5.03 6.02
N HIS A 284 -3.43 5.50 6.63
CA HIS A 284 -2.38 4.63 7.14
C HIS A 284 -2.86 3.71 8.25
N ALA A 285 -3.74 4.19 9.15
CA ALA A 285 -4.31 3.33 10.19
C ALA A 285 -5.10 2.15 9.60
N ILE A 286 -5.90 2.39 8.54
CA ILE A 286 -6.66 1.34 7.86
C ILE A 286 -5.74 0.40 7.09
N GLU A 287 -4.79 0.95 6.32
CA GLU A 287 -3.87 0.15 5.49
C GLU A 287 -3.00 -0.78 6.34
N PHE A 288 -2.40 -0.26 7.42
CA PHE A 288 -1.62 -1.09 8.33
C PHE A 288 -2.48 -2.09 9.11
N GLY A 289 -3.72 -1.73 9.44
CA GLY A 289 -4.66 -2.67 10.02
C GLY A 289 -4.99 -3.83 9.07
N LEU A 290 -5.21 -3.54 7.78
CA LEU A 290 -5.41 -4.53 6.73
C LEU A 290 -4.17 -5.41 6.55
N LEU A 291 -2.97 -4.82 6.50
CA LEU A 291 -1.71 -5.54 6.45
C LEU A 291 -1.60 -6.55 7.61
N ALA A 292 -1.83 -6.09 8.85
CA ALA A 292 -1.77 -6.94 10.03
C ALA A 292 -2.75 -8.12 9.93
N MET A 293 -4.01 -7.85 9.53
CA MET A 293 -5.01 -8.91 9.36
C MET A 293 -4.60 -9.93 8.28
N LEU A 294 -4.10 -9.47 7.13
CA LEU A 294 -3.66 -10.36 6.07
C LEU A 294 -2.48 -11.22 6.52
N LEU A 295 -1.45 -10.63 7.15
CA LEU A 295 -0.28 -11.35 7.66
C LEU A 295 -0.61 -12.36 8.76
N ALA A 296 -1.69 -12.16 9.50
CA ALA A 296 -2.13 -13.11 10.50
C ALA A 296 -2.42 -14.49 9.90
N PHE A 297 -3.02 -14.53 8.71
CA PHE A 297 -3.28 -15.78 7.99
C PHE A 297 -1.99 -16.46 7.55
N PHE A 298 -0.90 -15.73 7.31
CA PHE A 298 0.36 -16.32 6.84
C PHE A 298 1.31 -16.74 7.98
N GLN A 299 0.95 -16.54 9.25
CA GLN A 299 1.78 -16.94 10.40
C GLN A 299 2.18 -18.42 10.45
N PRO A 300 1.36 -19.39 9.97
CA PRO A 300 1.77 -20.79 9.85
C PRO A 300 3.01 -21.00 8.98
N TYR A 301 3.22 -20.12 8.00
CA TYR A 301 4.32 -20.22 7.05
C TYR A 301 5.54 -19.41 7.45
N VAL A 302 5.50 -18.64 8.53
CA VAL A 302 6.67 -17.91 9.02
C VAL A 302 7.56 -18.92 9.77
N SER A 303 8.69 -19.37 9.19
CA SER A 303 9.66 -20.24 9.89
C SER A 303 10.55 -19.40 10.81
N LEU A 304 9.98 -19.00 11.95
CA LEU A 304 10.63 -18.35 13.07
C LEU A 304 10.14 -19.00 14.37
N GLY A 305 10.94 -18.95 15.44
CA GLY A 305 10.48 -19.40 16.75
C GLY A 305 9.29 -18.58 17.26
N ASP A 306 8.39 -19.19 18.03
CA ASP A 306 7.18 -18.53 18.54
C ASP A 306 7.43 -17.19 19.27
N PRO A 307 8.48 -17.05 20.11
CA PRO A 307 8.81 -15.75 20.71
C PRO A 307 9.09 -14.67 19.67
N TRP A 308 9.81 -15.02 18.59
CA TRP A 308 10.15 -14.10 17.51
C TRP A 308 8.93 -13.71 16.69
N LYS A 309 8.04 -14.65 16.35
CA LYS A 309 6.77 -14.32 15.66
C LYS A 309 5.96 -13.31 16.45
N ARG A 310 5.84 -13.53 17.77
CA ARG A 310 5.12 -12.62 18.67
C ARG A 310 5.77 -11.26 18.75
N ASN A 311 7.09 -11.20 18.85
CA ASN A 311 7.82 -9.93 18.91
C ASN A 311 7.62 -9.13 17.62
N TRP A 312 7.75 -9.76 16.45
CA TRP A 312 7.53 -9.09 15.17
C TRP A 312 6.08 -8.64 14.97
N ALA A 313 5.10 -9.40 15.45
CA ALA A 313 3.71 -8.96 15.47
C ALA A 313 3.52 -7.67 16.30
N TRP A 314 4.13 -7.59 17.47
CA TRP A 314 4.09 -6.36 18.29
C TRP A 314 4.83 -5.19 17.67
N VAL A 315 6.03 -5.42 17.12
CA VAL A 315 6.79 -4.37 16.42
C VAL A 315 5.97 -3.80 15.26
N LEU A 316 5.33 -4.67 14.47
CA LEU A 316 4.44 -4.24 13.39
C LEU A 316 3.30 -3.37 13.94
N LEU A 317 2.57 -3.83 14.97
CA LEU A 317 1.43 -3.08 15.51
C LEU A 317 1.83 -1.76 16.17
N LEU A 318 2.97 -1.72 16.86
CA LEU A 318 3.48 -0.49 17.48
C LEU A 318 3.86 0.53 16.41
N GLY A 319 4.55 0.11 15.34
CA GLY A 319 4.84 0.99 14.20
C GLY A 319 3.56 1.45 13.49
N SER A 320 2.62 0.53 13.29
CA SER A 320 1.33 0.78 12.63
C SER A 320 0.44 1.78 13.37
N LEU A 321 0.50 1.80 14.70
CA LEU A 321 -0.19 2.80 15.52
C LEU A 321 0.62 4.09 15.65
N GLY A 322 1.94 3.97 15.83
CA GLY A 322 2.83 5.10 16.03
C GLY A 322 2.78 6.08 14.86
N LEU A 323 2.97 5.60 13.63
CA LEU A 323 2.98 6.47 12.44
C LEU A 323 1.75 7.39 12.34
N PRO A 324 0.49 6.89 12.28
CA PRO A 324 -0.67 7.76 12.11
C PRO A 324 -0.88 8.71 13.29
N VAL A 325 -0.53 8.30 14.53
CA VAL A 325 -0.61 9.18 15.70
C VAL A 325 0.37 10.34 15.58
N PHE A 326 1.62 10.08 15.21
CA PHE A 326 2.64 11.12 15.10
C PHE A 326 2.46 11.99 13.84
N VAL A 327 1.88 11.48 12.76
CA VAL A 327 1.42 12.30 11.63
C VAL A 327 0.40 13.36 12.07
N LEU A 328 -0.58 13.01 12.92
CA LEU A 328 -1.53 14.00 13.47
C LEU A 328 -0.86 15.08 14.34
N LEU A 329 0.27 14.73 14.97
CA LEU A 329 1.03 15.64 15.82
C LEU A 329 2.02 16.50 15.03
N GLU A 330 2.23 16.23 13.74
CA GLU A 330 3.22 16.91 12.90
C GLU A 330 2.99 18.43 12.87
N LEU A 331 1.74 18.89 12.75
CA LEU A 331 1.44 20.33 12.74
C LEU A 331 1.70 21.01 14.10
N LYS A 332 1.74 20.26 15.20
CA LYS A 332 1.95 20.79 16.56
C LYS A 332 3.41 20.72 17.02
N LEU A 333 4.09 19.63 16.65
CA LEU A 333 5.44 19.31 17.12
C LEU A 333 6.49 19.39 16.00
N GLY A 334 6.08 19.71 14.79
CA GLY A 334 6.93 19.87 13.61
C GLY A 334 7.72 18.60 13.29
N LEU A 335 8.98 18.81 12.90
CA LEU A 335 9.91 17.77 12.46
C LEU A 335 10.12 16.64 13.48
N LEU A 336 9.96 16.91 14.78
CA LEU A 336 10.10 15.86 15.80
C LEU A 336 9.00 14.81 15.64
N ALA A 337 7.75 15.23 15.49
CA ALA A 337 6.65 14.30 15.27
C ALA A 337 6.77 13.62 13.90
N GLY A 338 7.15 14.35 12.85
CA GLY A 338 7.45 13.76 11.54
C GLY A 338 8.50 12.65 11.61
N GLY A 339 9.64 12.91 12.26
CA GLY A 339 10.70 11.91 12.41
C GLY A 339 10.30 10.69 13.25
N ILE A 340 9.43 10.85 14.25
CA ILE A 340 8.90 9.69 15.00
C ILE A 340 7.90 8.90 14.14
N ALA A 341 7.11 9.58 13.29
CA ALA A 341 6.23 8.92 12.35
C ALA A 341 7.01 8.05 11.35
N ASP A 342 8.12 8.56 10.81
CA ASP A 342 9.04 7.82 9.93
C ASP A 342 9.64 6.59 10.62
N VAL A 343 10.05 6.72 11.89
CA VAL A 343 10.49 5.56 12.68
C VAL A 343 9.37 4.53 12.82
N GLY A 344 8.13 4.98 13.01
CA GLY A 344 6.94 4.11 13.00
C GLY A 344 6.82 3.31 11.69
N GLY A 345 6.97 3.97 10.55
CA GLY A 345 6.99 3.33 9.22
C GLY A 345 8.11 2.29 9.09
N LEU A 346 9.32 2.66 9.50
CA LEU A 346 10.49 1.78 9.48
C LEU A 346 10.28 0.51 10.34
N LEU A 347 9.64 0.63 11.51
CA LEU A 347 9.31 -0.53 12.35
C LEU A 347 8.39 -1.51 11.61
N VAL A 348 7.39 -1.01 10.88
CA VAL A 348 6.50 -1.84 10.06
C VAL A 348 7.29 -2.54 8.96
N ILE A 349 8.18 -1.82 8.25
CA ILE A 349 9.02 -2.39 7.19
C ILE A 349 9.90 -3.51 7.73
N ILE A 350 10.61 -3.28 8.84
CA ILE A 350 11.52 -4.28 9.43
C ILE A 350 10.75 -5.52 9.90
N ALA A 351 9.60 -5.33 10.56
CA ALA A 351 8.77 -6.45 11.00
C ALA A 351 8.23 -7.27 9.81
N LEU A 352 7.77 -6.58 8.76
CA LEU A 352 7.30 -7.22 7.54
C LEU A 352 8.42 -7.99 6.84
N LEU A 353 9.61 -7.40 6.74
CA LEU A 353 10.80 -8.05 6.16
C LEU A 353 11.20 -9.30 6.94
N ALA A 354 11.20 -9.24 8.28
CA ALA A 354 11.52 -10.39 9.11
C ALA A 354 10.53 -11.54 8.91
N MET A 355 9.23 -11.24 8.86
CA MET A 355 8.21 -12.25 8.56
C MET A 355 8.32 -12.79 7.13
N TRP A 356 8.61 -11.94 6.15
CA TRP A 356 8.86 -12.34 4.77
C TRP A 356 10.03 -13.31 4.65
N ILE A 357 11.16 -13.00 5.31
CA ILE A 357 12.32 -13.90 5.40
C ILE A 357 11.93 -15.22 6.05
N GLY A 358 11.12 -15.19 7.11
CA GLY A 358 10.58 -16.39 7.75
C GLY A 358 9.79 -17.26 6.77
N ILE A 359 8.96 -16.65 5.90
CA ILE A 359 8.24 -17.37 4.85
C ILE A 359 9.21 -17.93 3.82
N VAL A 360 10.16 -17.14 3.33
CA VAL A 360 11.18 -17.62 2.38
C VAL A 360 11.93 -18.83 2.95
N ARG A 361 12.34 -18.78 4.22
CA ARG A 361 13.00 -19.90 4.92
C ARG A 361 12.13 -21.14 4.98
N TYR A 362 10.86 -20.99 5.40
CA TYR A 362 9.89 -22.10 5.40
C TYR A 362 9.81 -22.78 4.03
N THR A 363 9.82 -21.97 2.97
CA THR A 363 9.77 -22.53 1.63
C THR A 363 11.04 -23.28 1.21
N GLY A 364 12.22 -22.81 1.63
CA GLY A 364 13.49 -23.52 1.41
C GLY A 364 13.54 -24.86 2.17
N GLU A 365 12.99 -24.93 3.38
CA GLU A 365 12.88 -26.17 4.16
C GLU A 365 11.99 -27.21 3.45
N ILE A 366 10.85 -26.78 2.88
CA ILE A 366 9.98 -27.65 2.08
C ILE A 366 10.74 -28.15 0.85
N ASP A 367 11.35 -27.24 0.08
CA ASP A 367 12.02 -27.57 -1.18
C ASP A 367 13.19 -28.56 -0.94
N ALA A 368 13.94 -28.41 0.15
CA ALA A 368 15.04 -29.30 0.53
C ALA A 368 14.57 -30.69 1.01
N SER A 369 13.33 -30.79 1.53
CA SER A 369 12.76 -32.05 2.02
C SER A 369 12.17 -32.94 0.92
N LEU A 370 12.04 -32.42 -0.31
CA LEU A 370 11.52 -33.18 -1.44
C LEU A 370 12.60 -34.10 -2.01
N PRO A 371 12.32 -35.40 -2.24
CA PRO A 371 13.25 -36.28 -2.89
C PRO A 371 13.56 -35.77 -4.32
N PRO A 372 14.81 -35.95 -4.81
CA PRO A 372 15.18 -35.50 -6.16
C PRO A 372 14.21 -36.07 -7.18
N ALA A 373 13.75 -35.21 -8.10
CA ALA A 373 12.83 -35.61 -9.15
C ALA A 373 13.42 -36.80 -9.91
N ARG A 374 12.68 -37.94 -9.93
CA ARG A 374 13.06 -39.14 -10.68
C ARG A 374 13.22 -38.76 -12.16
N GLY A 375 14.45 -38.49 -12.59
CA GLY A 375 14.72 -38.12 -13.98
C GLY A 375 16.07 -37.45 -14.23
N GLU A 376 16.62 -36.72 -13.27
CA GLU A 376 17.96 -36.13 -13.45
C GLU A 376 19.04 -37.12 -12.99
N LYS A 377 19.50 -37.95 -13.93
CA LYS A 377 20.81 -38.57 -13.82
C LYS A 377 21.84 -37.45 -13.88
N ARG A 378 22.60 -37.28 -12.80
CA ARG A 378 23.83 -36.47 -12.80
C ARG A 378 24.85 -37.01 -13.79
#